data_AF-A0A7S2HWY8-F1
#
_entry.id   AF-A0A7S2HWY8-F1
#
_cell.length_a   1.000
_cell.length_b   1.000
_cell.length_c   1.000
_cell.angle_alpha   90.00
_cell.angle_beta   90.00
_cell.angle_gamma   90.00
#
_symmetry.space_group_name_H-M   'P 1'
#
loop_
_entity.id
_entity.type
_entity.pdbx_description
1 polymer ?
#
loop_
_entity_poly.entity_id
_entity_poly.type
_entity_poly.pdbx_seq_one_letter_code
_entity_poly.pdbx_strand_id
1 'polypeptide(L)'
;MAEGAKFGWKIQKIKEFGPRADYSALSEPLPCPPWGMAWKKDKLTHQWKLMFAPEEEKSKNETTRVIGDEKKLAKENECFYVEHYVLPTDTFQGLCLAYRISPVRLRQLNAFSGTSLKLAPSKLIIPIPDVRSVLDGTLRIQDIDDPNFKHQVLSLEFPILTSEEVRAYLIMCAWDLRTAIQTAKADLDWEQARSPSASKNNSVSTPPFELVAHVAVPVANSITNSTNYQFEIELSSSVHGKSQSSSFLLSRETCDAAKELSRPLLPRQ
;
A
#
# COMPACT_ATOMS: atom_id res chain seq x y z
N MET A 1 7.34 -22.81 -45.41
CA MET A 1 6.70 -21.53 -44.99
C MET A 1 7.81 -20.55 -44.69
N ALA A 2 7.76 -19.37 -45.30
CA ALA A 2 8.93 -18.53 -45.57
C ALA A 2 9.56 -17.91 -44.31
N GLU A 3 10.84 -18.21 -44.10
CA GLU A 3 11.74 -17.53 -43.19
C GLU A 3 12.06 -16.14 -43.77
N GLY A 4 11.49 -15.10 -43.17
CA GLY A 4 11.75 -13.71 -43.55
C GLY A 4 13.16 -13.28 -43.13
N ALA A 5 14.12 -13.42 -44.05
CA ALA A 5 15.49 -12.96 -43.87
C ALA A 5 15.54 -11.44 -43.66
N LYS A 6 16.03 -11.03 -42.48
CA LYS A 6 16.22 -9.63 -42.07
C LYS A 6 17.45 -9.08 -42.81
N PHE A 7 17.22 -8.31 -43.87
CA PHE A 7 18.29 -7.75 -44.70
C PHE A 7 19.14 -6.71 -43.93
N GLY A 8 20.37 -7.07 -43.59
CA GLY A 8 21.30 -6.24 -42.79
C GLY A 8 21.87 -5.00 -43.49
N TRP A 9 21.62 -4.81 -44.79
CA TRP A 9 22.18 -3.69 -45.55
C TRP A 9 21.40 -2.38 -45.40
N LYS A 10 20.24 -2.39 -44.71
CA LYS A 10 19.40 -1.19 -44.51
C LYS A 10 19.41 -0.67 -43.06
N ILE A 11 20.49 -0.93 -42.32
CA ILE A 11 20.75 -0.25 -41.05
C ILE A 11 21.81 0.82 -41.32
N GLN A 12 21.36 1.97 -41.83
CA GLN A 12 22.21 3.16 -41.83
C GLN A 12 22.43 3.54 -40.37
N LYS A 13 23.66 3.31 -39.88
CA LYS A 13 24.12 3.91 -38.62
C LYS A 13 24.15 5.41 -38.87
N ILE A 14 23.08 6.11 -38.49
CA ILE A 14 23.04 7.57 -38.43
C ILE A 14 24.05 7.95 -37.33
N LYS A 15 25.31 8.07 -37.72
CA LYS A 15 26.34 8.69 -36.91
C LYS A 15 25.95 10.16 -36.88
N GLU A 16 25.66 10.64 -35.68
CA GLU A 16 25.41 12.04 -35.38
C GLU A 16 24.07 12.53 -35.92
N PHE A 17 23.07 12.55 -35.03
CA PHE A 17 21.98 13.48 -35.18
C PHE A 17 22.60 14.87 -35.34
N GLY A 18 22.35 15.54 -36.47
CA GLY A 18 22.66 16.96 -36.62
C GLY A 18 22.10 17.77 -35.43
N PRO A 19 22.56 19.00 -35.21
CA PRO A 19 22.22 19.78 -34.02
C PRO A 19 20.71 19.75 -33.78
N ARG A 20 20.30 19.00 -32.76
CA ARG A 20 18.90 18.97 -32.33
C ARG A 20 18.68 20.31 -31.65
N ALA A 21 17.86 21.16 -32.27
CA ALA A 21 17.36 22.34 -31.60
C ALA A 21 16.64 21.89 -30.33
N ASP A 22 17.14 22.34 -29.18
CA ASP A 22 16.55 22.04 -27.89
C ASP A 22 15.36 22.97 -27.68
N TYR A 23 14.15 22.42 -27.85
CA TYR A 23 12.90 23.15 -27.70
C TYR A 23 12.35 23.08 -26.28
N SER A 24 13.11 22.54 -25.32
CA SER A 24 12.68 22.45 -23.91
C SER A 24 12.33 23.84 -23.33
N ALA A 25 13.00 24.89 -23.80
CA ALA A 25 12.74 26.28 -23.42
C ALA A 25 11.39 26.84 -23.95
N LEU A 26 10.73 26.18 -24.91
CA LEU A 26 9.43 26.65 -25.43
C LEU A 26 8.26 26.37 -24.47
N SER A 27 8.43 25.42 -23.54
CA SER A 27 7.43 25.13 -22.50
C SER A 27 7.60 25.98 -21.25
N GLU A 28 8.72 26.68 -21.12
CA GLU A 28 8.93 27.56 -19.98
C GLU A 28 8.00 28.77 -20.10
N PRO A 29 7.37 29.19 -18.99
CA PRO A 29 6.53 30.38 -19.00
C PRO A 29 7.37 31.59 -19.41
N LEU A 30 6.74 32.53 -20.15
CA LEU A 30 7.40 33.78 -20.52
C LEU A 30 7.93 34.50 -19.27
N PRO A 31 9.11 35.14 -19.34
CA PRO A 31 9.63 35.90 -18.21
C PRO A 31 8.64 36.99 -17.80
N CYS A 32 8.57 37.25 -16.50
CA CYS A 32 7.70 38.30 -15.95
C CYS A 32 7.98 39.63 -16.66
N PRO A 33 6.93 40.32 -17.17
CA PRO A 33 7.13 41.58 -17.86
C PRO A 33 7.64 42.66 -16.87
N PRO A 34 8.38 43.66 -17.37
CA PRO A 34 8.78 44.83 -16.57
C PRO A 34 7.57 45.55 -15.96
N TRP A 35 7.80 46.30 -14.88
CA TRP A 35 6.75 47.03 -14.16
C TRP A 35 5.93 47.93 -15.09
N GLY A 36 4.60 47.78 -15.07
CA GLY A 36 3.68 48.56 -15.90
C GLY A 36 3.51 48.06 -17.34
N MET A 37 4.11 46.92 -17.70
CA MET A 37 3.96 46.30 -19.01
C MET A 37 3.28 44.93 -18.90
N ALA A 38 2.64 44.50 -19.98
CA ALA A 38 2.04 43.18 -20.11
C ALA A 38 2.34 42.57 -21.48
N TRP A 39 2.55 41.25 -21.51
CA TRP A 39 2.62 40.49 -22.74
C TRP A 39 1.22 40.37 -23.35
N LYS A 40 1.00 40.93 -24.54
CA LYS A 40 -0.25 40.75 -25.31
C LYS A 40 0.04 40.03 -26.60
N LYS A 41 -0.67 38.92 -26.84
CA LYS A 41 -0.60 38.20 -28.12
C LYS A 41 -1.43 38.93 -29.15
N ASP A 42 -0.78 39.39 -30.21
CA ASP A 42 -1.44 40.04 -31.34
C ASP A 42 -2.27 39.00 -32.11
N LYS A 43 -3.57 39.27 -32.32
CA LYS A 43 -4.51 38.27 -32.86
C LYS A 43 -4.28 37.97 -34.33
N LEU A 44 -3.77 38.94 -35.08
CA LEU A 44 -3.57 38.82 -36.53
C LEU A 44 -2.26 38.12 -36.86
N THR A 45 -1.20 38.43 -36.11
CA THR A 45 0.16 37.94 -36.38
C THR A 45 0.55 36.75 -35.49
N HIS A 46 -0.22 36.47 -34.44
CA HIS A 46 0.08 35.49 -33.39
C HIS A 46 1.41 35.70 -32.66
N GLN A 47 2.06 36.86 -32.82
CA GLN A 47 3.30 37.21 -32.13
C GLN A 47 2.99 37.84 -30.77
N TRP A 48 3.85 37.59 -29.79
CA TRP A 48 3.80 38.23 -28.48
C TRP A 48 4.47 39.60 -28.55
N LYS A 49 3.76 40.65 -28.12
CA LYS A 49 4.29 42.01 -28.02
C LYS A 49 4.17 42.51 -26.60
N LEU A 50 5.19 43.23 -26.14
CA LEU A 50 5.18 43.91 -24.86
C LEU A 50 4.45 45.25 -25.04
N MET A 51 3.38 45.47 -24.29
CA MET A 51 2.62 46.72 -24.34
C MET A 51 2.41 47.26 -22.93
N PHE A 52 2.29 48.58 -22.80
CA PHE A 52 1.92 49.19 -21.53
C PHE A 52 0.54 48.70 -21.09
N ALA A 53 0.43 48.28 -19.83
CA ALA A 53 -0.83 47.87 -19.26
C ALA A 53 -1.70 49.13 -19.11
N PRO A 54 -2.84 49.25 -19.83
CA PRO A 54 -3.72 50.40 -19.67
C PRO A 54 -4.20 50.47 -18.21
N GLU A 55 -4.10 51.65 -17.60
CA GLU A 55 -4.30 51.87 -16.17
C GLU A 55 -5.75 51.64 -15.69
N GLU A 56 -6.68 51.44 -16.63
CA GLU A 56 -8.12 51.41 -16.40
C GLU A 56 -8.71 50.04 -16.03
N GLU A 57 -7.93 48.95 -16.03
CA GLU A 57 -8.43 47.61 -15.67
C GLU A 57 -8.06 47.14 -14.25
N LYS A 58 -7.79 48.06 -13.31
CA LYS A 58 -7.49 47.72 -11.90
C LYS A 58 -8.70 47.41 -11.02
N SER A 59 -9.96 47.45 -11.50
CA SER A 59 -11.13 47.41 -10.58
C SER A 59 -12.32 46.52 -10.96
N LYS A 60 -12.27 45.68 -12.01
CA LYS A 60 -13.47 44.93 -12.45
C LYS A 60 -13.25 43.46 -12.83
N ASN A 61 -12.36 42.75 -12.15
CA ASN A 61 -12.13 41.33 -12.40
C ASN A 61 -12.79 40.40 -11.35
N GLU A 62 -13.76 40.90 -10.59
CA GLU A 62 -14.43 40.11 -9.53
C GLU A 62 -15.70 39.38 -10.02
N THR A 63 -16.39 39.78 -11.09
CA THR A 63 -17.71 39.15 -11.37
C THR A 63 -18.18 39.31 -12.80
N THR A 64 -17.87 38.36 -13.70
CA THR A 64 -18.87 37.56 -14.47
C THR A 64 -18.23 36.65 -15.54
N ARG A 65 -18.41 35.34 -15.33
CA ARG A 65 -18.71 34.30 -16.33
C ARG A 65 -17.83 34.20 -17.59
N VAL A 66 -16.71 33.50 -17.44
CA VAL A 66 -16.34 32.44 -18.39
C VAL A 66 -16.32 31.11 -17.64
N ILE A 67 -17.18 30.21 -18.08
CA ILE A 67 -17.16 28.78 -17.79
C ILE A 67 -15.92 28.24 -18.53
N GLY A 68 -14.90 27.80 -17.79
CA GLY A 68 -13.66 27.25 -18.38
C GLY A 68 -12.47 27.25 -17.43
N ASP A 69 -12.39 26.22 -16.59
CA ASP A 69 -11.16 25.52 -16.17
C ASP A 69 -10.13 26.11 -15.18
N GLU A 70 -10.21 27.34 -14.68
CA GLU A 70 -9.14 27.85 -13.79
C GLU A 70 -9.48 27.91 -12.28
N LYS A 71 -10.71 27.57 -11.86
CA LYS A 71 -11.05 27.37 -10.42
C LYS A 71 -10.71 25.96 -9.90
N LYS A 72 -9.63 25.37 -10.41
CA LYS A 72 -9.14 24.02 -10.04
C LYS A 72 -7.78 24.05 -9.32
N LEU A 73 -7.35 25.21 -8.85
CA LEU A 73 -6.09 25.39 -8.17
C LEU A 73 -6.37 25.93 -6.76
N ALA A 74 -6.04 25.14 -5.73
CA ALA A 74 -6.17 25.45 -4.31
C ALA A 74 -7.55 25.27 -3.64
N LYS A 75 -8.39 24.33 -4.10
CA LYS A 75 -9.16 23.58 -3.10
C LYS A 75 -8.14 22.67 -2.42
N GLU A 76 -7.66 23.12 -1.26
CA GLU A 76 -6.67 22.44 -0.45
C GLU A 76 -6.97 20.93 -0.44
N ASN A 77 -5.95 20.15 -0.78
CA ASN A 77 -6.02 18.70 -0.94
C ASN A 77 -6.28 18.05 0.42
N GLU A 78 -7.50 18.19 0.94
CA GLU A 78 -7.98 17.43 2.09
C GLU A 78 -8.12 15.99 1.63
N CYS A 79 -7.00 15.28 1.73
CA CYS A 79 -6.90 13.89 1.35
C CYS A 79 -7.23 13.06 2.58
N PHE A 80 -8.16 12.12 2.40
CA PHE A 80 -8.58 11.23 3.47
C PHE A 80 -7.63 10.05 3.50
N TYR A 81 -7.18 9.67 4.69
CA TYR A 81 -6.27 8.54 4.85
C TYR A 81 -7.03 7.35 5.41
N VAL A 82 -6.89 6.21 4.75
CA VAL A 82 -7.45 4.94 5.21
C VAL A 82 -6.31 3.98 5.50
N GLU A 83 -6.43 3.29 6.63
CA GLU A 83 -5.52 2.23 7.03
C GLU A 83 -5.97 0.91 6.39
N HIS A 84 -5.07 0.26 5.65
CA HIS A 84 -5.32 -1.02 5.00
C HIS A 84 -4.33 -2.06 5.54
N TYR A 85 -4.83 -3.21 5.99
CA TYR A 85 -3.99 -4.31 6.45
C TYR A 85 -3.73 -5.26 5.28
N VAL A 86 -2.46 -5.50 4.97
CA VAL A 86 -2.05 -6.27 3.79
C VAL A 86 -2.34 -7.76 3.99
N LEU A 87 -3.33 -8.30 3.29
CA LEU A 87 -3.63 -9.74 3.31
C LEU A 87 -2.71 -10.52 2.35
N PRO A 88 -2.50 -11.84 2.56
CA PRO A 88 -1.71 -12.66 1.63
C PRO A 88 -2.31 -12.75 0.23
N THR A 89 -3.62 -12.54 0.11
CA THR A 89 -4.36 -12.48 -1.15
C THR A 89 -4.20 -11.15 -1.87
N ASP A 90 -3.75 -10.11 -1.16
CA ASP A 90 -3.60 -8.79 -1.73
C ASP A 90 -2.41 -8.74 -2.69
N THR A 91 -2.58 -7.97 -3.76
CA THR A 91 -1.51 -7.66 -4.69
C THR A 91 -1.34 -6.15 -4.77
N PHE A 92 -0.11 -5.68 -4.91
CA PHE A 92 0.18 -4.25 -5.00
C PHE A 92 -0.63 -3.56 -6.11
N GLN A 93 -0.74 -4.22 -7.27
CA GLN A 93 -1.55 -3.76 -8.39
C GLN A 93 -3.05 -3.77 -8.06
N GLY A 94 -3.54 -4.82 -7.40
CA GLY A 94 -4.93 -4.93 -6.95
C GLY A 94 -5.32 -3.78 -6.01
N LEU A 95 -4.45 -3.44 -5.05
CA LEU A 95 -4.66 -2.30 -4.15
C LEU A 95 -4.69 -0.97 -4.91
N CYS A 96 -3.75 -0.76 -5.84
CA CYS A 96 -3.73 0.48 -6.65
C CYS A 96 -5.04 0.66 -7.44
N LEU A 97 -5.59 -0.43 -7.99
CA LEU A 97 -6.85 -0.42 -8.74
C LEU A 97 -8.06 -0.24 -7.81
N ALA A 98 -8.10 -0.97 -6.70
CA ALA A 98 -9.20 -0.92 -5.74
C ALA A 98 -9.38 0.48 -5.13
N TYR A 99 -8.26 1.14 -4.81
CA TYR A 99 -8.25 2.47 -4.19
C TYR A 99 -8.07 3.63 -5.19
N ARG A 100 -7.96 3.34 -6.49
CA ARG A 100 -7.72 4.31 -7.56
C ARG A 100 -6.52 5.23 -7.28
N ILE A 101 -5.43 4.65 -6.75
CA ILE A 101 -4.22 5.38 -6.35
C ILE A 101 -3.06 5.09 -7.30
N SER A 102 -2.23 6.11 -7.54
CA SER A 102 -0.97 5.94 -8.27
C SER A 102 0.02 5.07 -7.49
N PRO A 103 0.68 4.08 -8.13
CA PRO A 103 1.65 3.21 -7.48
C PRO A 103 2.85 3.99 -6.91
N VAL A 104 3.24 5.10 -7.55
CA VAL A 104 4.33 5.95 -7.06
C VAL A 104 3.93 6.61 -5.73
N ARG A 105 2.68 7.09 -5.64
CA ARG A 105 2.17 7.77 -4.45
C ARG A 105 2.05 6.81 -3.26
N LEU A 106 1.53 5.60 -3.50
CA LEU A 106 1.39 4.58 -2.46
C LEU A 106 2.75 4.19 -1.85
N ARG A 107 3.78 4.01 -2.70
CA ARG A 107 5.15 3.72 -2.27
C ARG A 107 5.78 4.86 -1.47
N GLN A 108 5.63 6.09 -1.95
CA GLN A 108 6.20 7.27 -1.28
C GLN A 108 5.65 7.45 0.14
N LEU A 109 4.35 7.21 0.34
CA LEU A 109 3.73 7.37 1.67
C LEU A 109 4.09 6.25 2.65
N ASN A 110 4.33 5.04 2.15
CA ASN A 110 4.62 3.86 2.98
C ASN A 110 6.10 3.47 2.98
N ALA A 111 6.96 4.33 2.41
CA ALA A 111 8.42 4.18 2.36
C ALA A 111 8.92 2.79 1.90
N PHE A 112 8.24 2.14 0.95
CA PHE A 112 8.68 0.86 0.39
C PHE A 112 8.94 0.93 -1.11
N SER A 113 9.81 0.05 -1.60
CA SER A 113 10.22 -0.03 -3.00
C SER A 113 9.78 -1.35 -3.64
N GLY A 114 9.63 -1.34 -4.97
CA GLY A 114 9.28 -2.54 -5.75
C GLY A 114 7.77 -2.74 -5.98
N THR A 115 7.42 -3.93 -6.45
CA THR A 115 6.05 -4.36 -6.78
C THR A 115 5.51 -5.42 -5.81
N SER A 116 6.37 -5.96 -4.94
CA SER A 116 6.00 -7.01 -3.97
C SER A 116 5.60 -6.39 -2.64
N LEU A 117 4.44 -6.79 -2.12
CA LEU A 117 3.97 -6.37 -0.79
C LEU A 117 4.73 -7.06 0.35
N LYS A 118 5.56 -8.08 0.07
CA LYS A 118 6.34 -8.80 1.10
C LYS A 118 7.36 -7.92 1.83
N LEU A 119 7.86 -6.88 1.15
CA LEU A 119 8.82 -5.92 1.72
C LEU A 119 8.13 -4.64 2.22
N ALA A 120 6.82 -4.53 2.02
CA ALA A 120 6.05 -3.39 2.48
C ALA A 120 5.69 -3.57 3.96
N PRO A 121 5.41 -2.47 4.68
CA PRO A 121 4.79 -2.56 6.00
C PRO A 121 3.46 -3.32 5.93
N SER A 122 3.17 -4.12 6.95
CA SER A 122 1.92 -4.91 7.02
C SER A 122 0.66 -4.03 7.12
N LYS A 123 0.81 -2.79 7.58
CA LYS A 123 -0.22 -1.77 7.66
C LYS A 123 0.14 -0.63 6.70
N LEU A 124 -0.71 -0.39 5.71
CA LEU A 124 -0.52 0.65 4.70
C LEU A 124 -1.44 1.84 4.96
N ILE A 125 -0.91 3.03 4.75
CA ILE A 125 -1.66 4.28 4.72
C ILE A 125 -1.99 4.60 3.26
N ILE A 126 -3.28 4.61 2.93
CA ILE A 126 -3.77 4.83 1.57
C ILE A 126 -4.48 6.19 1.49
N PRO A 127 -3.97 7.15 0.69
CA PRO A 127 -4.64 8.41 0.42
C PRO A 127 -5.81 8.19 -0.55
N ILE A 128 -6.99 8.63 -0.14
CA ILE A 128 -8.20 8.65 -0.94
C ILE A 128 -8.40 10.08 -1.46
N PRO A 129 -8.39 10.30 -2.78
CA PRO A 129 -8.47 11.64 -3.35
C PRO A 129 -9.87 12.25 -3.25
N ASP A 130 -10.92 11.44 -3.08
CA ASP A 130 -12.30 11.90 -3.02
C ASP A 130 -13.14 11.05 -2.05
N VAL A 131 -13.65 11.69 -0.98
CA VAL A 131 -14.57 11.08 0.00
C VAL A 131 -15.80 10.48 -0.67
N ARG A 132 -16.27 11.11 -1.75
CA ARG A 132 -17.46 10.65 -2.46
C ARG A 132 -17.29 9.24 -2.98
N SER A 133 -16.08 8.86 -3.38
CA SER A 133 -15.81 7.50 -3.87
C SER A 133 -16.01 6.43 -2.77
N VAL A 134 -15.83 6.80 -1.50
CA VAL A 134 -16.11 5.95 -0.33
C VAL A 134 -17.62 5.83 -0.12
N LEU A 135 -18.34 6.97 -0.15
CA LEU A 135 -19.79 7.03 0.07
C LEU A 135 -20.57 6.33 -1.05
N ASP A 136 -20.08 6.42 -2.29
CA ASP A 136 -20.70 5.79 -3.45
C ASP A 136 -20.50 4.26 -3.47
N GLY A 137 -19.78 3.69 -2.50
CA GLY A 137 -19.50 2.25 -2.41
C GLY A 137 -18.60 1.71 -3.53
N THR A 138 -18.02 2.60 -4.35
CA THR A 138 -17.12 2.20 -5.45
C THR A 138 -15.76 1.77 -4.95
N LEU A 139 -15.32 2.29 -3.80
CA LEU A 139 -14.10 1.87 -3.15
C LEU A 139 -14.39 0.62 -2.31
N ARG A 140 -13.63 -0.44 -2.59
CA ARG A 140 -13.63 -1.64 -1.76
C ARG A 140 -12.86 -1.35 -0.48
N ILE A 141 -13.59 -0.99 0.57
CA ILE A 141 -13.06 -1.00 1.93
C ILE A 141 -12.88 -2.46 2.33
N GLN A 142 -11.78 -2.75 3.01
CA GLN A 142 -11.50 -4.08 3.53
C GLN A 142 -12.62 -4.53 4.48
N ASP A 143 -13.06 -5.78 4.34
CA ASP A 143 -14.09 -6.33 5.20
C ASP A 143 -13.50 -6.61 6.59
N ILE A 144 -14.02 -5.89 7.59
CA ILE A 144 -13.60 -6.00 9.00
C ILE A 144 -14.09 -7.33 9.60
N ASP A 145 -15.15 -7.91 9.04
CA ASP A 145 -15.74 -9.14 9.55
C ASP A 145 -15.04 -10.40 9.02
N ASP A 146 -14.18 -10.28 8.01
CA ASP A 146 -13.45 -11.41 7.45
C ASP A 146 -12.52 -12.06 8.50
N PRO A 147 -12.58 -13.40 8.69
CA PRO A 147 -11.73 -14.09 9.65
C PRO A 147 -10.23 -13.93 9.37
N ASN A 148 -9.81 -13.82 8.10
CA ASN A 148 -8.38 -13.65 7.78
C ASN A 148 -7.89 -12.25 8.16
N PHE A 149 -8.74 -11.23 7.97
CA PHE A 149 -8.46 -9.88 8.47
C PHE A 149 -8.24 -9.88 9.97
N LYS A 150 -9.17 -10.46 10.74
CA LYS A 150 -9.08 -10.51 12.20
C LYS A 150 -7.84 -11.27 12.68
N HIS A 151 -7.54 -12.41 12.05
CA HIS A 151 -6.33 -13.19 12.33
C HIS A 151 -5.06 -12.37 12.12
N GLN A 152 -4.97 -11.69 10.98
CA GLN A 152 -3.78 -10.94 10.65
C GLN A 152 -3.59 -9.69 11.50
N VAL A 153 -4.67 -8.95 11.80
CA VAL A 153 -4.59 -7.80 12.71
C VAL A 153 -4.09 -8.23 14.08
N LEU A 154 -4.62 -9.32 14.64
CA LEU A 154 -4.21 -9.82 15.94
C LEU A 154 -2.76 -10.35 15.93
N SER A 155 -2.35 -11.03 14.86
CA SER A 155 -0.97 -11.50 14.68
C SER A 155 0.05 -10.36 14.59
N LEU A 156 -0.33 -9.23 13.99
CA LEU A 156 0.53 -8.04 13.90
C LEU A 156 0.63 -7.29 15.23
N GLU A 157 -0.45 -7.27 16.01
CA GLU A 157 -0.47 -6.65 17.33
C GLU A 157 0.41 -7.42 18.33
N PHE A 158 0.45 -8.76 18.21
CA PHE A 158 1.23 -9.63 19.09
C PHE A 158 2.17 -10.54 18.30
N PRO A 159 3.36 -10.06 17.87
CA PRO A 159 4.32 -10.85 17.11
C PRO A 159 4.89 -12.08 17.84
N ILE A 160 4.72 -12.14 19.16
CA ILE A 160 5.17 -13.25 20.01
C ILE A 160 4.21 -14.45 19.89
N LEU A 161 2.94 -14.21 19.57
CA LEU A 161 1.93 -15.26 19.48
C LEU A 161 2.07 -16.04 18.17
N THR A 162 1.91 -17.35 18.27
CA THR A 162 1.84 -18.23 17.11
C THR A 162 0.49 -18.12 16.40
N SER A 163 0.44 -18.49 15.12
CA SER A 163 -0.78 -18.44 14.31
C SER A 163 -1.93 -19.27 14.91
N GLU A 164 -1.62 -20.36 15.61
CA GLU A 164 -2.59 -21.24 16.27
C GLU A 164 -3.18 -20.57 17.53
N GLU A 165 -2.35 -19.93 18.35
CA GLU A 165 -2.80 -19.18 19.53
C GLU A 165 -3.68 -18.00 19.14
N VAL A 166 -3.27 -17.23 18.12
CA VAL A 166 -4.07 -16.13 17.55
C VAL A 166 -5.47 -16.64 17.16
N ARG A 167 -5.55 -17.80 16.49
CA ARG A 167 -6.83 -18.42 16.14
C ARG A 167 -7.62 -18.87 17.37
N ALA A 168 -6.96 -19.41 18.39
CA ALA A 168 -7.60 -19.82 19.64
C ALA A 168 -8.26 -18.64 20.36
N TYR A 169 -7.55 -17.50 20.50
CA TYR A 169 -8.11 -16.29 21.10
C TYR A 169 -9.34 -15.78 20.34
N LEU A 170 -9.29 -15.78 19.00
CA LEU A 170 -10.43 -15.40 18.17
C LEU A 170 -11.62 -16.35 18.36
N ILE A 171 -11.39 -17.67 18.41
CA ILE A 171 -12.45 -18.66 18.62
C ILE A 171 -13.09 -18.48 20.02
N MET A 172 -12.28 -18.28 21.06
CA MET A 172 -12.75 -18.07 22.44
C MET A 172 -13.60 -16.80 22.58
N CYS A 173 -13.27 -15.76 21.82
CA CYS A 173 -13.99 -14.49 21.81
C CYS A 173 -15.08 -14.41 20.74
N ALA A 174 -15.56 -15.55 20.23
CA ALA A 174 -16.60 -15.62 19.20
C ALA A 174 -16.31 -14.74 17.96
N TRP A 175 -15.04 -14.66 17.56
CA TRP A 175 -14.53 -13.84 16.46
C TRP A 175 -14.73 -12.32 16.63
N ASP A 176 -14.87 -11.83 17.85
CA ASP A 176 -14.77 -10.40 18.15
C ASP A 176 -13.30 -9.99 18.36
N LEU A 177 -12.80 -9.16 17.44
CA LEU A 177 -11.40 -8.74 17.40
C LEU A 177 -11.03 -7.92 18.65
N ARG A 178 -11.94 -7.08 19.13
CA ARG A 178 -11.64 -6.15 20.24
C ARG A 178 -11.46 -6.90 21.54
N THR A 179 -12.37 -7.82 21.86
CA THR A 179 -12.27 -8.68 23.04
C THR A 179 -11.10 -9.65 22.94
N ALA A 180 -10.80 -10.18 21.75
CA ALA A 180 -9.62 -11.02 21.53
C ALA A 180 -8.32 -10.27 21.83
N ILE A 181 -8.15 -9.04 21.34
CA ILE A 181 -6.96 -8.20 21.64
C ILE A 181 -6.84 -7.93 23.14
N GLN A 182 -7.95 -7.60 23.81
CA GLN A 182 -7.94 -7.33 25.25
C GLN A 182 -7.57 -8.58 26.07
N THR A 183 -8.09 -9.75 25.68
CA THR A 183 -7.82 -11.03 26.36
C THR A 183 -6.36 -11.42 26.17
N ALA A 184 -5.84 -11.37 24.93
CA ALA A 184 -4.44 -11.66 24.64
C ALA A 184 -3.47 -10.72 25.37
N LYS A 185 -3.83 -9.43 25.48
CA LYS A 185 -3.04 -8.46 26.25
C LYS A 185 -3.04 -8.77 27.75
N ALA A 186 -4.19 -9.13 28.32
CA ALA A 186 -4.30 -9.48 29.73
C ALA A 186 -3.44 -10.70 30.09
N ASP A 187 -3.42 -11.72 29.21
CA ASP A 187 -2.57 -12.91 29.40
C ASP A 187 -1.08 -12.55 29.31
N LEU A 188 -0.67 -11.74 28.33
CA LEU A 188 0.72 -11.30 28.19
C LEU A 188 1.18 -10.47 29.40
N ASP A 189 0.34 -9.55 29.89
CA ASP A 189 0.63 -8.73 31.07
C ASP A 189 0.77 -9.61 32.33
N TRP A 190 -0.04 -10.68 32.44
CA TRP A 190 0.03 -11.64 33.54
C TRP A 190 1.31 -12.50 33.49
N GLU A 191 1.73 -12.95 32.31
CA GLU A 191 2.99 -13.67 32.11
C GLU A 191 4.21 -12.82 32.47
N GLN A 192 4.19 -11.54 32.08
CA GLN A 192 5.24 -10.58 32.43
C GLN A 192 5.32 -10.35 33.94
N ALA A 193 4.19 -10.20 34.62
CA ALA A 193 4.14 -10.02 36.07
C ALA A 193 4.68 -11.25 36.85
N ARG A 194 4.46 -12.46 36.32
CA ARG A 194 4.93 -13.73 36.91
C ARG A 194 6.36 -14.09 36.57
N SER A 195 7.02 -13.33 35.70
CA SER A 195 8.43 -13.50 35.34
C SER A 195 9.32 -12.47 36.04
N PRO A 196 9.41 -12.42 37.40
CA PRO A 196 10.16 -11.40 38.13
C PRO A 196 11.69 -11.50 37.94
N SER A 197 12.20 -12.47 37.18
CA SER A 197 13.64 -12.70 36.97
C SER A 197 14.24 -12.01 35.73
N ALA A 198 13.44 -11.42 34.83
CA ALA A 198 13.96 -10.92 33.56
C ALA A 198 14.34 -9.43 33.53
N SER A 199 14.03 -8.63 34.56
CA SER A 199 14.22 -7.17 34.49
C SER A 199 14.81 -6.55 35.76
N LYS A 200 16.12 -6.78 35.96
CA LYS A 200 17.02 -5.84 36.66
C LYS A 200 18.39 -5.67 36.01
N ASN A 201 18.60 -6.18 34.79
CA ASN A 201 19.89 -6.05 34.10
C ASN A 201 19.66 -5.47 32.70
N ASN A 202 19.38 -4.17 32.59
CA ASN A 202 19.77 -3.38 31.41
C ASN A 202 19.70 -1.88 31.69
N SER A 203 20.54 -1.46 32.64
CA SER A 203 21.30 -0.22 32.51
C SER A 203 22.77 -0.59 32.39
N VAL A 204 23.13 -1.34 31.34
CA VAL A 204 24.53 -1.43 30.92
C VAL A 204 24.85 -0.08 30.30
N SER A 205 25.26 0.85 31.17
CA SER A 205 26.14 1.96 30.84
C SER A 205 27.25 1.41 29.96
N THR A 206 27.13 1.62 28.65
CA THR A 206 28.22 1.35 27.71
C THR A 206 29.39 2.24 28.15
N PRO A 207 30.52 1.70 28.64
CA PRO A 207 31.69 2.54 28.83
C PRO A 207 32.13 3.08 27.45
N PRO A 208 32.62 4.32 27.38
CA PRO A 208 33.07 4.90 26.12
C PRO A 208 34.20 4.03 25.56
N PHE A 209 33.94 3.39 24.43
CA PHE A 209 34.95 2.61 23.72
C PHE A 209 36.01 3.61 23.21
N GLU A 210 37.17 3.59 23.87
CA GLU A 210 38.35 4.31 23.45
C GLU A 210 38.78 3.83 22.05
N LEU A 211 39.02 4.80 21.17
CA LEU A 211 39.31 4.63 19.77
C LEU A 211 40.75 4.14 19.59
N VAL A 212 41.00 2.83 19.75
CA VAL A 212 42.32 2.27 19.45
C VAL A 212 42.41 1.99 17.96
N ALA A 213 43.17 2.83 17.27
CA ALA A 213 43.55 2.67 15.87
C ALA A 213 44.42 1.40 15.70
N HIS A 214 43.83 0.32 15.20
CA HIS A 214 44.58 -0.83 14.73
C HIS A 214 44.85 -0.75 13.23
N VAL A 215 46.15 -0.60 12.97
CA VAL A 215 46.95 -0.81 11.76
C VAL A 215 46.31 -1.73 10.72
N ALA A 216 46.29 -1.24 9.47
CA ALA A 216 45.93 -1.97 8.27
C ALA A 216 46.85 -3.17 8.03
N VAL A 217 46.27 -4.36 7.89
CA VAL A 217 46.92 -5.54 7.29
C VAL A 217 46.13 -5.94 6.04
N PRO A 218 46.73 -5.96 4.85
CA PRO A 218 46.09 -6.48 3.65
C PRO A 218 46.16 -8.02 3.66
N VAL A 219 45.02 -8.67 3.90
CA VAL A 219 44.86 -10.12 3.69
C VAL A 219 44.15 -10.32 2.36
N ALA A 220 44.92 -10.77 1.36
CA ALA A 220 44.40 -11.32 0.13
C ALA A 220 43.73 -12.66 0.45
N ASN A 221 42.41 -12.74 0.29
CA ASN A 221 41.68 -14.01 0.35
C ASN A 221 41.09 -14.34 -1.02
N SER A 222 41.70 -15.37 -1.59
CA SER A 222 41.31 -16.12 -2.77
C SER A 222 39.88 -16.65 -2.64
N ILE A 223 39.06 -16.34 -3.64
CA ILE A 223 37.70 -16.86 -3.79
C ILE A 223 37.81 -18.24 -4.46
N THR A 224 37.66 -19.31 -3.69
CA THR A 224 37.18 -20.60 -4.21
C THR A 224 36.37 -21.28 -3.12
N ASN A 225 35.06 -21.42 -3.32
CA ASN A 225 34.40 -22.73 -3.39
C ASN A 225 32.89 -22.54 -3.51
N SER A 226 32.44 -22.74 -4.75
CA SER A 226 31.06 -23.05 -5.09
C SER A 226 30.78 -24.47 -4.58
N THR A 227 29.91 -24.60 -3.58
CA THR A 227 29.29 -25.89 -3.25
C THR A 227 27.80 -25.79 -3.52
N ASN A 228 27.44 -26.51 -4.57
CA ASN A 228 26.11 -26.76 -5.09
C ASN A 228 25.37 -27.61 -4.04
N TYR A 229 24.43 -27.03 -3.29
CA TYR A 229 23.47 -27.80 -2.51
C TYR A 229 22.23 -28.04 -3.37
N GLN A 230 22.26 -29.16 -4.08
CA GLN A 230 21.13 -29.72 -4.83
C GLN A 230 20.32 -30.57 -3.84
N PHE A 231 19.25 -29.97 -3.30
CA PHE A 231 18.26 -30.70 -2.50
C PHE A 231 17.32 -31.43 -3.46
N GLU A 232 17.61 -32.69 -3.77
CA GLU A 232 16.65 -33.60 -4.38
C GLU A 232 15.68 -34.08 -3.29
N ILE A 233 14.43 -33.64 -3.38
CA ILE A 233 13.33 -34.19 -2.59
C ILE A 233 12.81 -35.41 -3.37
N GLU A 234 13.26 -36.60 -2.98
CA GLU A 234 12.65 -37.85 -3.42
C GLU A 234 11.25 -38.01 -2.79
N LEU A 235 10.22 -37.77 -3.59
CA LEU A 235 8.85 -38.18 -3.29
C LEU A 235 8.76 -39.71 -3.40
N SER A 236 8.96 -40.38 -2.27
CA SER A 236 8.63 -41.80 -2.12
C SER A 236 7.11 -41.98 -2.13
N SER A 237 6.59 -42.44 -3.27
CA SER A 237 5.22 -42.93 -3.40
C SER A 237 5.13 -44.33 -2.78
N SER A 238 4.83 -44.38 -1.48
CA SER A 238 4.43 -45.63 -0.82
C SER A 238 2.96 -45.90 -1.09
N VAL A 239 2.72 -46.68 -2.14
CA VAL A 239 1.50 -47.46 -2.31
C VAL A 239 1.58 -48.63 -1.33
N HIS A 240 0.58 -48.79 -0.46
CA HIS A 240 -0.03 -50.03 0.06
C HIS A 240 -0.66 -49.77 1.44
N GLY A 241 -1.98 -49.97 1.59
CA GLY A 241 -2.53 -50.10 2.94
C GLY A 241 -4.02 -49.88 3.14
N LYS A 242 -4.85 -50.78 2.59
CA LYS A 242 -6.04 -51.36 3.23
C LYS A 242 -7.00 -50.43 3.99
N SER A 243 -8.13 -50.18 3.31
CA SER A 243 -9.50 -50.23 3.83
C SER A 243 -9.64 -50.66 5.31
N GLN A 244 -9.99 -49.72 6.17
CA GLN A 244 -10.86 -49.99 7.31
C GLN A 244 -11.96 -48.94 7.34
N SER A 245 -13.16 -49.42 7.04
CA SER A 245 -14.43 -48.75 7.23
C SER A 245 -14.61 -48.46 8.73
N SER A 246 -14.46 -47.19 9.11
CA SER A 246 -14.86 -46.68 10.41
C SER A 246 -16.15 -45.89 10.23
N SER A 247 -17.26 -46.57 10.49
CA SER A 247 -18.58 -45.98 10.61
C SER A 247 -18.64 -45.12 11.88
N PHE A 248 -18.42 -43.81 11.73
CA PHE A 248 -18.80 -42.85 12.76
C PHE A 248 -20.30 -42.55 12.63
N LEU A 249 -21.07 -43.07 13.58
CA LEU A 249 -22.44 -42.65 13.85
C LEU A 249 -22.41 -41.21 14.38
N LEU A 250 -22.62 -40.24 13.49
CA LEU A 250 -22.95 -38.88 13.88
C LEU A 250 -24.42 -38.86 14.32
N SER A 251 -24.61 -38.82 15.63
CA SER A 251 -25.88 -38.47 16.27
C SER A 251 -26.36 -37.13 15.72
N ARG A 252 -27.47 -37.17 14.98
CA ARG A 252 -28.27 -35.98 14.64
C ARG A 252 -28.96 -35.51 15.91
N GLU A 253 -28.37 -34.52 16.58
CA GLU A 253 -29.15 -33.66 17.47
C GLU A 253 -29.99 -32.73 16.61
N THR A 254 -31.29 -32.95 16.68
CA THR A 254 -32.34 -32.15 16.07
C THR A 254 -32.61 -30.98 17.00
N CYS A 255 -32.23 -29.76 16.60
CA CYS A 255 -32.72 -28.56 17.27
C CYS A 255 -34.12 -28.28 16.76
N ASP A 256 -35.09 -28.63 17.62
CA ASP A 256 -36.50 -28.27 17.50
C ASP A 256 -36.67 -26.75 17.36
N ALA A 257 -37.16 -26.36 16.19
CA ALA A 257 -37.77 -25.06 15.95
C ALA A 257 -39.26 -25.17 16.27
N ALA A 258 -39.72 -24.57 17.37
CA ALA A 258 -41.07 -24.00 17.51
C ALA A 258 -41.29 -23.40 18.91
N LYS A 259 -41.40 -22.07 19.00
CA LYS A 259 -42.50 -21.43 19.74
C LYS A 259 -42.56 -19.91 19.55
N GLU A 260 -43.63 -19.51 18.89
CA GLU A 260 -44.58 -18.48 19.35
C GLU A 260 -44.05 -17.09 19.74
N LEU A 261 -44.47 -16.07 18.98
CA LEU A 261 -45.47 -15.11 19.47
C LEU A 261 -45.93 -14.19 18.32
N SER A 262 -47.04 -14.57 17.71
CA SER A 262 -47.87 -13.72 16.86
C SER A 262 -48.39 -12.54 17.67
N ARG A 263 -48.13 -11.30 17.23
CA ARG A 263 -48.82 -10.10 17.71
C ARG A 263 -50.00 -9.78 16.79
N PRO A 264 -51.24 -9.65 17.30
CA PRO A 264 -52.37 -9.19 16.51
C PRO A 264 -52.32 -7.67 16.30
N LEU A 265 -52.56 -7.25 15.05
CA LEU A 265 -52.79 -5.85 14.68
C LEU A 265 -54.21 -5.44 15.11
N LEU A 266 -54.32 -4.38 15.91
CA LEU A 266 -55.59 -3.73 16.23
C LEU A 266 -56.04 -2.82 15.07
N PRO A 267 -57.36 -2.74 14.78
CA PRO A 267 -57.89 -1.83 13.77
C PRO A 267 -57.91 -0.39 14.28
N ARG A 268 -57.46 0.55 13.42
CA ARG A 268 -57.68 1.98 13.61
C ARG A 268 -59.16 2.31 13.39
N GLN A 269 -59.76 2.99 14.36
CA GLN A 269 -60.97 3.79 14.17
C GLN A 269 -60.58 5.17 13.63
#